data_AF-A0A3D5KSP9-F1
#
_entry.id   AF-A0A3D5KSP9-F1
#
_cell.length_a   1.000
_cell.length_b   1.000
_cell.length_c   1.000
_cell.angle_alpha   90.00
_cell.angle_beta   90.00
_cell.angle_gamma   90.00
#
_symmetry.space_group_name_H-M   'P 1'
#
loop_
_entity.id
_entity.type
_entity.pdbx_description
1 polymer ?
#
loop_
_entity_poly.entity_id
_entity_poly.type
_entity_poly.pdbx_seq_one_letter_code
_entity_poly.pdbx_strand_id
1 'polypeptide(L)'
;MVFKVFKAIWFFSLLAILGVFLYVYASLPDPVIVRESLNPISTSKEILFYVALAIIALANTSVFAITRIFPDEDRDFKAWFYGLIVCANLFFVVGLSFISLYNSTEKFDYERIGFIIYGSIGLLICWSVAWPIYRLMQRFFSQQAV
;
A
#
# COMPACT_ATOMS: atom_id res chain seq x y z
N MET A 1 24.30 1.74 -2.47
CA MET A 1 23.76 0.37 -2.26
C MET A 1 22.30 0.39 -1.82
N VAL A 2 21.93 1.25 -0.86
CA VAL A 2 20.56 1.44 -0.34
C VAL A 2 19.48 1.52 -1.43
N PHE A 3 19.69 2.33 -2.48
CA PHE A 3 18.76 2.42 -3.61
C PHE A 3 18.42 1.06 -4.28
N LYS A 4 19.43 0.19 -4.48
CA LYS A 4 19.23 -1.15 -5.09
C LYS A 4 18.41 -2.06 -4.16
N VAL A 5 18.61 -1.93 -2.85
CA VAL A 5 17.87 -2.68 -1.83
C VAL A 5 16.39 -2.27 -1.87
N PHE A 6 16.07 -0.97 -1.85
CA PHE A 6 14.69 -0.50 -1.94
C PHE A 6 14.00 -0.94 -3.23
N LYS A 7 14.71 -0.92 -4.36
CA LYS A 7 14.18 -1.43 -5.64
C LYS A 7 13.87 -2.94 -5.55
N ALA A 8 14.74 -3.73 -4.94
CA ALA A 8 14.51 -5.17 -4.77
C ALA A 8 13.33 -5.45 -3.83
N ILE A 9 13.27 -4.77 -2.67
CA ILE A 9 12.16 -4.89 -1.72
C ILE A 9 10.83 -4.50 -2.39
N TRP A 10 10.82 -3.41 -3.16
CA TRP A 10 9.65 -3.02 -3.95
C TRP A 10 9.20 -4.13 -4.89
N PHE A 11 10.12 -4.73 -5.66
CA PHE A 11 9.77 -5.81 -6.57
C PHE A 11 9.16 -7.02 -5.83
N PHE A 12 9.76 -7.45 -4.71
CA PHE A 12 9.19 -8.53 -3.90
C PHE A 12 7.84 -8.14 -3.27
N SER A 13 7.67 -6.89 -2.85
CA SER A 13 6.39 -6.40 -2.33
C SER A 13 5.28 -6.45 -3.40
N LEU A 14 5.62 -6.15 -4.66
CA LEU A 14 4.72 -6.26 -5.81
C LEU A 14 4.31 -7.73 -6.04
N LEU A 15 5.25 -8.66 -6.00
CA LEU A 15 4.94 -10.09 -6.12
C LEU A 15 4.04 -10.56 -4.96
N ALA A 16 4.32 -10.13 -3.74
CA ALA A 16 3.52 -10.47 -2.57
C ALA A 16 2.08 -9.95 -2.68
N ILE A 17 1.88 -8.68 -3.04
CA ILE A 17 0.53 -8.13 -3.24
C ILE A 17 -0.20 -8.81 -4.39
N LEU A 18 0.47 -9.13 -5.50
CA LEU A 18 -0.16 -9.86 -6.60
C LEU A 18 -0.62 -11.26 -6.18
N GLY A 19 0.20 -11.99 -5.41
CA GLY A 19 -0.16 -13.30 -4.86
C GLY A 19 -1.38 -13.22 -3.95
N VAL A 20 -1.39 -12.27 -3.01
CA VAL A 20 -2.53 -12.04 -2.11
C VAL A 20 -3.77 -11.60 -2.90
N PHE A 21 -3.61 -10.68 -3.85
CA PHE A 21 -4.71 -10.16 -4.65
C PHE A 21 -5.42 -11.26 -5.46
N LEU A 22 -4.66 -12.11 -6.15
CA LEU A 22 -5.22 -13.23 -6.90
C LEU A 22 -5.86 -14.27 -5.98
N TYR A 23 -5.25 -14.55 -4.82
CA TYR A 23 -5.82 -15.44 -3.81
C TYR A 23 -7.16 -14.91 -3.29
N VAL A 24 -7.22 -13.63 -2.89
CA VAL A 24 -8.43 -12.97 -2.41
C VAL A 24 -9.52 -12.96 -3.48
N TYR A 25 -9.16 -12.65 -4.72
CA TYR A 25 -10.11 -12.71 -5.83
C TYR A 25 -10.72 -14.11 -6.03
N ALA A 26 -9.90 -15.15 -5.88
CA ALA A 26 -10.37 -16.53 -5.98
C ALA A 26 -11.24 -16.96 -4.79
N SER A 27 -11.01 -16.40 -3.59
CA SER A 27 -11.74 -16.75 -2.37
C SER A 27 -13.04 -15.96 -2.17
N LEU A 28 -13.20 -14.81 -2.83
CA LEU A 28 -14.36 -13.95 -2.62
C LEU A 28 -15.66 -14.56 -3.19
N PRO A 29 -16.78 -14.47 -2.46
CA PRO A 29 -18.11 -14.81 -2.97
C PRO A 29 -18.60 -13.74 -3.97
N ASP A 30 -19.64 -14.07 -4.72
CA ASP A 30 -20.36 -13.11 -5.58
C ASP A 30 -21.86 -13.16 -5.24
N PRO A 31 -22.45 -12.10 -4.66
CA PRO A 31 -21.89 -10.75 -4.50
C PRO A 31 -20.97 -10.60 -3.26
N VAL A 32 -20.07 -9.60 -3.31
CA VAL A 32 -19.22 -9.19 -2.19
C VAL A 32 -19.96 -8.19 -1.32
N ILE A 33 -20.08 -8.49 -0.03
CA ILE A 33 -20.70 -7.63 0.98
C ILE A 33 -19.65 -6.63 1.50
N VAL A 34 -19.98 -5.35 1.38
CA VAL A 34 -19.12 -4.24 1.85
C VAL A 34 -19.61 -3.73 3.21
N ARG A 35 -20.92 -3.83 3.45
CA ARG A 35 -21.55 -3.38 4.70
C ARG A 35 -22.77 -4.23 5.00
N GLU A 36 -22.72 -4.93 6.11
CA GLU A 36 -23.92 -5.51 6.74
C GLU A 36 -24.60 -4.43 7.60
N SER A 37 -25.72 -3.89 7.11
CA SER A 37 -26.58 -2.97 7.87
C SER A 37 -28.03 -3.17 7.44
N LEU A 38 -28.97 -2.40 7.99
CA LEU A 38 -30.39 -2.43 7.60
C LEU A 38 -30.62 -2.36 6.08
N ASN A 39 -29.70 -1.71 5.34
CA ASN A 39 -29.59 -1.82 3.89
C ASN A 39 -28.20 -2.38 3.54
N PRO A 40 -28.06 -3.67 3.21
CA PRO A 40 -26.77 -4.23 2.85
C PRO A 40 -26.30 -3.63 1.52
N ILE A 41 -25.06 -3.15 1.51
CA ILE A 41 -24.40 -2.70 0.28
C ILE A 41 -23.51 -3.83 -0.19
N SER A 42 -23.85 -4.38 -1.36
CA SER A 42 -23.08 -5.42 -2.02
C SER A 42 -22.66 -4.97 -3.42
N THR A 43 -21.49 -5.40 -3.85
CA THR A 43 -20.96 -5.16 -5.19
C THR A 43 -20.62 -6.49 -5.86
N SER A 44 -20.53 -6.52 -7.19
CA SER A 44 -20.01 -7.71 -7.86
C SER A 44 -18.52 -7.88 -7.58
N LYS A 45 -18.11 -9.15 -7.50
CA LYS A 45 -16.70 -9.52 -7.33
C LYS A 45 -15.81 -8.94 -8.45
N GLU A 46 -16.33 -8.93 -9.68
CA GLU A 46 -15.64 -8.41 -10.86
C GLU A 46 -15.33 -6.90 -10.74
N ILE A 47 -16.28 -6.10 -10.26
CA ILE A 47 -16.06 -4.66 -10.07
C ILE A 47 -14.94 -4.43 -9.05
N LEU A 48 -14.98 -5.15 -7.93
CA LEU A 48 -13.95 -5.05 -6.90
C LEU A 48 -12.57 -5.43 -7.46
N PHE A 49 -12.51 -6.53 -8.23
CA PHE A 49 -11.29 -6.99 -8.88
C PHE A 49 -10.69 -5.93 -9.80
N TYR A 50 -11.47 -5.40 -10.75
CA TYR A 50 -10.95 -4.44 -11.73
C TYR A 50 -10.55 -3.11 -11.10
N VAL A 51 -11.30 -2.63 -10.10
CA VAL A 51 -10.95 -1.41 -9.36
C VAL A 51 -9.64 -1.61 -8.58
N ALA A 52 -9.52 -2.71 -7.83
CA ALA A 52 -8.30 -3.00 -7.08
C ALA A 52 -7.09 -3.20 -8.01
N LEU A 53 -7.26 -3.92 -9.12
CA LEU A 53 -6.23 -4.09 -10.14
C LEU A 53 -5.77 -2.75 -10.70
N ALA A 54 -6.70 -1.86 -11.04
CA ALA A 54 -6.38 -0.53 -11.55
C ALA A 54 -5.58 0.29 -10.53
N ILE A 55 -6.00 0.28 -9.25
CA ILE A 55 -5.29 1.00 -8.18
C ILE A 55 -3.88 0.44 -7.97
N ILE A 56 -3.73 -0.88 -7.87
CA ILE A 56 -2.42 -1.54 -7.67
C ILE A 56 -1.50 -1.27 -8.86
N ALA A 57 -2.03 -1.38 -10.09
CA ALA A 57 -1.28 -1.13 -11.31
C ALA A 57 -0.84 0.33 -11.42
N LEU A 58 -1.72 1.29 -11.11
CA LEU A 58 -1.36 2.72 -11.12
C LEU A 58 -0.30 3.03 -10.06
N ALA A 59 -0.50 2.55 -8.82
CA ALA A 59 0.44 2.74 -7.74
C ALA A 59 1.84 2.19 -8.09
N ASN A 60 1.93 0.97 -8.63
CA ASN A 60 3.22 0.36 -8.94
C ASN A 60 3.84 0.90 -10.23
N THR A 61 3.03 1.24 -11.24
CA THR A 61 3.52 1.89 -12.47
C THR A 61 4.09 3.27 -12.19
N SER A 62 3.57 3.98 -11.18
CA SER A 62 4.07 5.31 -10.79
C SER A 62 5.57 5.33 -10.46
N VAL A 63 6.14 4.21 -10.00
CA VAL A 63 7.58 4.04 -9.77
C VAL A 63 8.38 4.28 -11.05
N PHE A 64 7.92 3.74 -12.17
CA PHE A 64 8.58 3.94 -13.46
C PHE A 64 8.44 5.39 -13.94
N ALA A 65 7.30 6.03 -13.67
CA ALA A 65 7.11 7.45 -13.97
C ALA A 65 8.09 8.31 -13.17
N ILE A 66 8.18 8.12 -11.85
CA ILE A 66 9.09 8.88 -10.98
C ILE A 66 10.55 8.63 -11.35
N THR A 67 10.94 7.38 -11.60
CA THR A 67 12.35 7.10 -11.95
C THR A 67 12.76 7.68 -13.30
N ARG A 68 11.81 7.94 -14.21
CA ARG A 68 12.03 8.56 -15.52
C ARG A 68 11.96 10.09 -15.49
N ILE A 69 11.10 10.67 -14.65
CA ILE A 69 10.92 12.13 -14.55
C ILE A 69 12.07 12.77 -13.78
N PHE A 70 12.54 12.13 -12.71
CA PHE A 70 13.56 12.69 -11.83
C PHE A 70 15.00 12.31 -12.27
N PRO A 71 15.98 13.22 -12.20
CA PRO A 71 17.39 12.94 -12.50
C PRO A 71 17.98 11.81 -11.67
N ASP A 72 19.05 11.17 -12.17
CA ASP A 72 19.73 10.07 -11.47
C ASP A 72 20.56 10.50 -10.25
N GLU A 73 20.74 11.79 -10.07
CA GLU A 73 21.35 12.42 -8.90
C GLU A 73 20.41 12.36 -7.68
N ASP A 74 19.09 12.36 -7.89
CA ASP A 74 18.06 12.32 -6.84
C ASP A 74 17.79 10.91 -6.29
N ARG A 75 18.86 10.14 -6.04
CA ARG A 75 18.75 8.73 -5.61
C ARG A 75 18.01 8.57 -4.29
N ASP A 76 18.15 9.53 -3.39
CA ASP A 76 17.52 9.51 -2.07
C ASP A 76 16.00 9.68 -2.17
N PHE A 77 15.53 10.60 -3.02
CA PHE A 77 14.11 10.77 -3.30
C PHE A 77 13.52 9.52 -3.97
N LYS A 78 14.20 8.98 -4.99
CA LYS A 78 13.75 7.75 -5.65
C LYS A 78 13.69 6.59 -4.66
N ALA A 79 14.67 6.43 -3.76
CA ALA A 79 14.68 5.40 -2.72
C ALA A 79 13.52 5.55 -1.73
N TRP A 80 13.26 6.79 -1.27
CA TRP A 80 12.09 7.08 -0.44
C TRP A 80 10.79 6.70 -1.14
N PHE A 81 10.64 7.04 -2.43
CA PHE A 81 9.45 6.72 -3.22
C PHE A 81 9.25 5.21 -3.39
N TYR A 82 10.32 4.45 -3.63
CA TYR A 82 10.26 2.98 -3.60
C TYR A 82 9.72 2.47 -2.26
N GLY A 83 10.23 3.00 -1.13
CA GLY A 83 9.73 2.66 0.20
C GLY A 83 8.27 3.04 0.42
N LEU A 84 7.81 4.16 -0.13
CA LEU A 84 6.41 4.58 -0.06
C LEU A 84 5.49 3.58 -0.77
N ILE A 85 5.86 3.15 -1.98
CA ILE A 85 5.08 2.15 -2.72
C ILE A 85 5.12 0.78 -2.04
N VAL A 86 6.22 0.41 -1.38
CA VAL A 86 6.25 -0.79 -0.52
C VAL A 86 5.25 -0.68 0.62
N CYS A 87 5.19 0.46 1.31
CA CYS A 87 4.21 0.68 2.38
C CYS A 87 2.76 0.64 1.85
N ALA A 88 2.53 1.18 0.66
CA ALA A 88 1.23 1.12 0.00
C ALA A 88 0.84 -0.32 -0.37
N ASN A 89 1.78 -1.11 -0.92
CA ASN A 89 1.55 -2.53 -1.22
C ASN A 89 1.22 -3.32 0.05
N LEU A 90 1.92 -3.07 1.17
CA LEU A 90 1.60 -3.67 2.46
C LEU A 90 0.17 -3.30 2.92
N PHE A 91 -0.20 -2.03 2.81
CA PHE A 91 -1.54 -1.57 3.14
C PHE A 91 -2.60 -2.25 2.27
N PHE A 92 -2.35 -2.40 0.95
CA PHE A 92 -3.25 -3.14 0.07
C PHE A 92 -3.38 -4.61 0.45
N VAL A 93 -2.28 -5.27 0.88
CA VAL A 93 -2.34 -6.65 1.38
C VAL A 93 -3.30 -6.71 2.57
N VAL A 94 -3.11 -5.84 3.57
CA VAL A 94 -3.96 -5.80 4.76
C VAL A 94 -5.41 -5.51 4.40
N GLY A 95 -5.66 -4.53 3.52
CA GLY A 95 -6.99 -4.16 3.08
C GLY A 95 -7.73 -5.29 2.34
N LEU A 96 -7.06 -5.95 1.40
CA LEU A 96 -7.65 -7.07 0.65
C LEU A 96 -7.89 -8.29 1.56
N SER A 97 -6.94 -8.61 2.44
CA SER A 97 -7.13 -9.66 3.43
C SER A 97 -8.31 -9.38 4.36
N PHE A 98 -8.49 -8.12 4.78
CA PHE A 98 -9.65 -7.73 5.59
C PHE A 98 -10.97 -7.93 4.84
N ILE A 99 -11.05 -7.51 3.56
CA ILE A 99 -12.25 -7.72 2.73
C ILE A 99 -12.56 -9.21 2.61
N SER A 100 -11.53 -10.05 2.38
CA SER A 100 -11.69 -11.52 2.32
C SER A 100 -12.18 -12.10 3.65
N LEU A 101 -11.64 -11.65 4.78
CA LEU A 101 -12.05 -12.12 6.11
C LEU A 101 -13.48 -11.70 6.45
N TYR A 102 -13.88 -10.48 6.07
CA TYR A 102 -15.23 -9.98 6.28
C TYR A 102 -16.27 -10.74 5.45
N ASN A 103 -15.89 -11.21 4.26
CA ASN A 103 -16.75 -11.99 3.36
C ASN A 103 -16.58 -13.50 3.51
N SER A 104 -15.83 -13.96 4.52
CA SER A 104 -15.69 -15.37 4.81
C SER A 104 -16.93 -15.90 5.55
N THR A 105 -17.24 -17.17 5.36
CA THR A 105 -18.31 -17.86 6.11
C THR A 105 -17.89 -18.21 7.54
N GLU A 106 -16.62 -17.99 7.89
CA GLU A 106 -16.07 -18.23 9.22
C GLU A 106 -16.32 -17.05 10.17
N LYS A 107 -16.63 -17.36 11.44
CA LYS A 107 -16.79 -16.33 12.49
C LYS A 107 -15.42 -15.90 12.99
N PHE A 108 -14.98 -14.71 12.60
CA PHE A 108 -13.74 -14.13 13.10
C PHE A 108 -13.98 -13.15 14.26
N ASP A 109 -13.02 -13.11 15.19
CA ASP A 109 -12.91 -12.06 16.20
C ASP A 109 -12.15 -10.86 15.61
N TYR A 110 -12.89 -9.78 15.36
CA TYR A 110 -12.35 -8.56 14.74
C TYR A 110 -11.65 -7.62 15.74
N GLU A 111 -11.72 -7.86 17.06
CA GLU A 111 -11.12 -6.97 18.06
C GLU A 111 -9.60 -6.83 17.87
N ARG A 112 -8.95 -7.89 17.40
CA ARG A 112 -7.48 -7.94 17.25
C ARG A 112 -7.00 -7.44 15.89
N ILE A 113 -7.87 -7.38 14.89
CA ILE A 113 -7.51 -6.98 13.52
C ILE A 113 -7.29 -5.46 13.43
N GLY A 114 -7.98 -4.69 14.27
CA GLY A 114 -7.85 -3.23 14.30
C GLY A 114 -6.39 -2.75 14.41
N PHE A 115 -5.57 -3.40 15.24
CA PHE A 115 -4.15 -3.06 15.38
C PHE A 115 -3.38 -3.16 14.07
N ILE A 116 -3.63 -4.21 13.27
CA ILE A 116 -2.95 -4.41 11.98
C ILE A 116 -3.40 -3.35 10.97
N ILE A 117 -4.69 -3.05 10.92
CA ILE A 117 -5.25 -2.02 10.02
C ILE A 117 -4.65 -0.66 10.37
N TYR A 118 -4.80 -0.20 11.63
CA TYR A 118 -4.28 1.09 12.07
C TYR A 118 -2.75 1.17 11.97
N GLY A 119 -2.05 0.08 12.26
CA GLY A 119 -0.60 -0.01 12.10
C GLY A 119 -0.16 0.17 10.65
N SER A 120 -0.83 -0.47 9.69
CA SER A 120 -0.53 -0.32 8.26
C SER A 120 -0.80 1.10 7.74
N ILE A 121 -1.89 1.74 8.18
CA ILE A 121 -2.19 3.14 7.87
C ILE A 121 -1.14 4.07 8.48
N GLY A 122 -0.81 3.86 9.76
CA GLY A 122 0.19 4.65 10.47
C GLY A 122 1.57 4.56 9.81
N LEU A 123 1.97 3.36 9.37
CA LEU A 123 3.21 3.16 8.62
C LEU A 123 3.20 3.93 7.30
N LEU A 124 2.11 3.84 6.53
CA LEU A 124 1.96 4.56 5.27
C LEU A 124 2.05 6.08 5.45
N ILE A 125 1.36 6.63 6.45
CA ILE A 125 1.38 8.06 6.77
C ILE A 125 2.79 8.47 7.21
N CYS A 126 3.38 7.74 8.16
CA CYS A 126 4.71 8.03 8.68
C CYS A 126 5.75 8.05 7.55
N TRP A 127 5.71 7.06 6.65
CA TRP A 127 6.64 7.01 5.52
C TRP A 127 6.38 8.14 4.52
N SER A 128 5.11 8.50 4.27
CA SER A 128 4.73 9.60 3.39
C SER A 128 5.29 10.95 3.86
N VAL A 129 5.33 11.19 5.18
CA VAL A 129 5.83 12.45 5.75
C VAL A 129 7.33 12.45 6.03
N ALA A 130 7.97 11.28 6.09
CA ALA A 130 9.38 11.15 6.45
C ALA A 130 10.31 11.99 5.57
N TRP A 131 10.13 11.98 4.25
CA TRP A 131 10.97 12.75 3.34
C TRP A 131 10.75 14.27 3.41
N PRO A 132 9.52 14.80 3.35
CA PRO A 132 9.26 16.21 3.59
C PRO A 132 9.86 16.73 4.90
N ILE A 133 9.68 15.99 5.99
CA ILE A 133 10.21 16.36 7.31
C ILE A 133 11.73 16.35 7.30
N TYR A 134 12.36 15.30 6.75
CA TYR A 134 13.82 15.22 6.62
C TYR A 134 14.40 16.42 5.87
N ARG A 135 13.77 16.82 4.75
CA ARG A 135 14.19 17.97 3.94
C ARG A 135 14.04 19.29 4.70
N LEU A 136 12.97 19.45 5.48
CA LEU A 136 12.78 20.62 6.33
C LEU A 136 13.86 20.70 7.41
N MET A 137 14.11 19.60 8.12
CA MET A 137 15.15 19.54 9.17
C MET A 137 16.54 19.88 8.62
N GLN A 138 16.92 19.32 7.47
CA GLN A 138 18.20 19.66 6.83
C GLN A 138 18.36 21.16 6.59
N ARG A 139 17.30 21.84 6.14
CA ARG A 139 17.34 23.30 5.89
C ARG A 139 17.52 24.10 7.18
N PHE A 140 16.85 23.73 8.27
CA PHE A 140 16.98 24.45 9.54
C PHE A 140 18.35 24.27 10.19
N PHE A 141 18.90 23.05 10.20
CA PHE A 141 20.19 22.79 10.83
C PHE A 141 21.40 23.28 10.01
N SER A 142 21.29 23.31 8.67
CA SER A 142 22.35 23.87 7.82
C SER A 142 22.48 25.40 7.95
N GLN A 143 21.39 26.10 8.29
CA GLN A 143 21.43 27.55 8.54
C GLN A 143 22.05 27.93 9.89
N GLN A 144 22.17 27.00 10.84
CA GLN A 144 22.79 27.25 12.14
C GLN A 144 24.31 27.02 12.14
N ALA A 145 24.86 26.45 11.07
CA ALA A 145 26.28 26.09 10.96
C ALA A 145 27.14 27.10 10.19
N VAL A 146 26.58 28.27 9.82
CA VAL A 146 27.26 29.41 9.17
C VAL A 146 27.12 30.63 10.08
#